data_AF-A0A553ZSN3-F1
#
_entry.id   AF-A0A553ZSN3-F1
#
_cell.length_a   1.000
_cell.length_b   1.000
_cell.length_c   1.000
_cell.angle_alpha   90.00
_cell.angle_beta   90.00
_cell.angle_gamma   90.00
#
_symmetry.space_group_name_H-M   'P 1'
#
loop_
_entity.id
_entity.type
_entity.pdbx_description
1 polymer ?
#
loop_
_entity_poly.entity_id
_entity_poly.type
_entity_poly.pdbx_seq_one_letter_code
_entity_poly.pdbx_strand_id
1 'polypeptide(L)'
;QRGYIITNKHVINDADQIIVALQDGRVFEALLVGSDSLTDLAVLKINATGGLPTIPINARRVPHIGDVVLAIGNPYNLGQTITQGIISATGRI
;
A
#
# COMPACT_ATOMS: atom_id res chain seq x y z
N GLN A 1 7.65 7.87 12.78
CA GLN A 1 7.37 6.45 12.44
C GLN A 1 8.46 5.94 11.51
N ARG A 2 8.73 4.62 11.48
CA ARG A 2 9.94 4.04 10.88
C ARG A 2 9.99 4.06 9.34
N GLY A 3 8.92 4.46 8.64
CA GLY A 3 8.93 4.61 7.17
C GLY A 3 8.89 3.30 6.39
N TYR A 4 8.21 2.28 6.94
CA TYR A 4 7.91 1.06 6.21
C TYR A 4 6.64 1.22 5.38
N ILE A 5 6.68 0.72 4.15
CA ILE A 5 5.58 0.77 3.19
C ILE A 5 5.34 -0.65 2.70
N ILE A 6 4.07 -1.07 2.68
CA ILE A 6 3.66 -2.34 2.07
C ILE A 6 3.11 -2.04 0.69
N THR A 7 3.50 -2.85 -0.30
CA THR A 7 3.02 -2.77 -1.68
C THR A 7 2.92 -4.18 -2.28
N ASN A 8 2.37 -4.28 -3.48
CA ASN A 8 2.43 -5.52 -4.24
C ASN A 8 3.83 -5.75 -4.80
N LYS A 9 4.29 -7.01 -4.80
CA LYS A 9 5.60 -7.36 -5.36
C LYS A 9 5.65 -7.06 -6.85
N HIS A 10 4.62 -7.43 -7.62
CA HIS A 10 4.61 -7.21 -9.07
C HIS A 10 4.77 -5.75 -9.49
N VAL A 11 4.45 -4.80 -8.60
CA VAL A 11 4.61 -3.35 -8.85
C VAL A 11 6.08 -2.91 -8.84
N ILE A 12 6.93 -3.62 -8.10
CA ILE A 12 8.36 -3.28 -7.93
C ILE A 12 9.30 -4.27 -8.63
N ASN A 13 8.76 -5.22 -9.38
CA ASN A 13 9.58 -6.18 -10.13
C ASN A 13 10.45 -5.46 -11.17
N ASP A 14 11.70 -5.91 -11.28
CA ASP A 14 12.70 -5.43 -12.25
C ASP A 14 12.94 -3.91 -12.22
N ALA A 15 12.56 -3.25 -11.12
CA ALA A 15 12.81 -1.83 -10.92
C ALA A 15 14.25 -1.61 -10.44
N ASP A 16 15.05 -0.91 -11.26
CA ASP A 16 16.39 -0.44 -10.85
C ASP A 16 16.32 0.60 -9.73
N GLN A 17 15.24 1.38 -9.70
CA GLN A 17 15.01 2.42 -8.69
C GLN A 17 13.53 2.47 -8.31
N ILE A 18 13.27 2.64 -7.01
CA ILE A 18 11.91 2.77 -6.48
C ILE A 18 11.75 4.16 -5.84
N ILE A 19 10.80 4.93 -6.36
CA ILE A 19 10.47 6.26 -5.86
C ILE A 19 9.08 6.25 -5.22
N VAL A 20 8.97 6.84 -4.04
CA VAL A 20 7.71 7.03 -3.30
C VAL A 20 7.37 8.51 -3.25
N ALA A 21 6.25 8.88 -3.86
CA ALA A 21 5.68 10.22 -3.75
C ALA A 21 4.52 10.21 -2.73
N LEU A 22 4.60 11.09 -1.73
CA LEU A 22 3.56 11.29 -0.72
C LEU A 22 2.52 12.32 -1.20
N GLN A 23 1.33 12.28 -0.61
CA GLN A 23 0.23 13.20 -0.92
C GLN A 23 0.52 14.67 -0.57
N ASP A 24 1.48 14.92 0.32
CA ASP A 24 1.94 16.26 0.66
C ASP A 24 3.03 16.80 -0.29
N GLY A 25 3.33 16.07 -1.37
CA GLY A 25 4.31 16.44 -2.39
C GLY A 25 5.74 16.03 -2.09
N ARG A 26 6.03 15.46 -0.91
CA ARG A 26 7.37 14.94 -0.60
C ARG A 26 7.68 13.69 -1.42
N VAL A 27 8.93 13.57 -1.88
CA VAL A 27 9.41 12.44 -2.69
C VAL A 27 10.61 11.81 -2.00
N PHE A 28 10.65 10.49 -1.96
CA PHE A 28 11.72 9.71 -1.34
C PHE A 28 12.15 8.56 -2.23
N GLU A 29 13.45 8.30 -2.27
CA GLU A 29 13.96 7.02 -2.72
C GLU A 29 13.66 5.95 -1.67
N ALA A 30 13.19 4.79 -2.14
CA ALA A 30 12.82 3.67 -1.30
C ALA A 30 13.76 2.49 -1.53
N LEU A 31 14.13 1.83 -0.43
CA LEU A 31 14.90 0.61 -0.46
C LEU A 31 13.98 -0.60 -0.25
N LEU A 32 14.20 -1.66 -1.01
CA LEU A 32 13.55 -2.94 -0.77
C LEU A 32 14.07 -3.55 0.52
N VAL A 33 13.17 -3.84 1.46
CA VAL A 33 13.47 -4.55 2.71
C VAL A 33 13.33 -6.06 2.51
N GLY A 34 12.31 -6.47 1.74
CA GLY A 34 12.05 -7.86 1.40
C GLY A 34 10.76 -8.02 0.61
N SER A 35 10.58 -9.17 -0.02
CA SER A 35 9.38 -9.51 -0.78
C SER A 35 9.04 -10.99 -0.66
N ASP A 36 7.77 -11.31 -0.86
CA ASP A 36 7.23 -12.66 -0.93
C ASP A 36 6.47 -12.84 -2.23
N SER A 37 6.92 -13.81 -3.04
CA SER A 37 6.31 -14.11 -4.33
C SER A 37 5.02 -14.92 -4.20
N LEU A 38 4.83 -15.66 -3.11
CA LEU A 38 3.64 -16.50 -2.93
C LEU A 38 2.40 -15.64 -2.66
N THR A 39 2.55 -14.57 -1.87
CA THR A 39 1.45 -13.65 -1.54
C THR A 39 1.45 -12.36 -2.37
N ASP A 40 2.40 -12.20 -3.30
CA ASP A 40 2.60 -10.97 -4.07
C ASP A 40 2.76 -9.70 -3.19
N LEU A 41 3.51 -9.81 -2.09
CA LEU A 41 3.76 -8.71 -1.16
C LEU A 41 5.23 -8.26 -1.17
N ALA A 42 5.45 -6.96 -0.98
CA ALA A 42 6.77 -6.39 -0.77
C ALA A 42 6.74 -5.31 0.33
N VAL A 43 7.85 -5.22 1.05
CA VAL A 43 8.08 -4.20 2.08
C VAL A 43 9.22 -3.29 1.64
N LEU A 44 8.94 -1.99 1.60
CA LEU A 44 9.89 -0.94 1.28
C LEU A 44 10.21 -0.10 2.52
N LYS A 45 11.33 0.60 2.47
CA LYS A 45 11.78 1.54 3.50
C LYS A 45 12.15 2.87 2.88
N ILE A 46 11.56 3.96 3.39
CA ILE A 46 11.95 5.33 3.09
C ILE A 46 12.54 6.02 4.31
N ASN A 47 13.44 6.98 4.09
CA ASN A 47 14.04 7.80 5.14
C ASN A 47 13.41 9.20 5.14
N ALA A 48 12.24 9.31 5.77
CA ALA A 48 11.52 10.57 5.87
C ALA A 48 11.88 11.37 7.13
N THR A 49 12.24 12.63 6.94
CA THR A 49 12.37 13.63 7.99
C THR A 49 11.02 14.32 8.20
N GLY A 50 10.52 14.40 9.44
CA GLY A 50 9.26 15.12 9.74
C GLY A 50 8.04 14.24 10.02
N GLY A 51 8.23 12.95 10.28
CA GLY A 51 7.12 12.04 10.57
C GLY A 51 6.35 11.64 9.31
N LEU A 52 5.69 10.50 9.42
CA LEU A 52 4.86 9.92 8.38
C LEU A 52 3.52 9.58 9.03
N PRO A 53 2.39 9.74 8.33
CA PRO A 53 1.15 9.12 8.75
C PRO A 53 1.24 7.60 8.54
N THR A 54 0.74 6.81 9.49
CA THR A 54 0.46 5.38 9.29
C THR A 54 -1.03 5.13 9.33
N ILE A 55 -1.49 4.21 8.50
CA ILE A 55 -2.82 3.65 8.62
C ILE A 55 -2.94 2.87 9.95
N PRO A 56 -3.93 3.19 10.82
CA PRO A 56 -4.22 2.37 11.99
C PRO A 56 -4.84 1.04 11.54
N ILE A 57 -4.44 -0.06 12.19
CA ILE A 57 -4.97 -1.40 11.92
C ILE A 57 -5.75 -1.87 13.14
N ASN A 58 -7.02 -2.22 12.95
CA ASN A 58 -7.82 -2.84 13.99
C ASN A 58 -7.74 -4.37 13.87
N ALA A 59 -6.85 -4.99 14.64
CA ALA A 59 -6.66 -6.45 14.66
C ALA A 59 -7.90 -7.24 15.14
N ARG A 60 -8.89 -6.57 15.76
CA ARG A 60 -10.13 -7.20 16.22
C ARG A 60 -11.29 -7.04 15.23
N ARG A 61 -11.09 -6.30 14.12
CA ARG A 61 -12.14 -6.14 13.10
C ARG A 61 -12.25 -7.42 12.29
N VAL A 62 -13.41 -8.07 12.38
CA VAL A 62 -13.78 -9.19 11.51
C VAL A 62 -14.57 -8.63 10.33
N PRO A 63 -14.11 -8.74 9.08
CA PRO A 63 -14.85 -8.29 7.89
C PRO A 63 -15.99 -9.25 7.52
N HIS A 64 -17.12 -8.71 7.08
CA HIS A 64 -18.30 -9.46 6.64
C HIS A 64 -18.67 -9.11 5.20
N ILE A 65 -19.26 -10.07 4.49
CA ILE A 65 -19.87 -9.80 3.18
C ILE A 65 -20.93 -8.70 3.32
N GLY A 66 -20.90 -7.71 2.42
CA GLY A 66 -21.75 -6.53 2.48
C GLY A 66 -21.18 -5.34 3.27
N ASP A 67 -20.08 -5.51 4.02
CA ASP A 67 -19.38 -4.37 4.63
C ASP A 67 -18.94 -3.38 3.55
N VAL A 68 -19.17 -2.08 3.79
CA VAL A 68 -18.70 -1.00 2.90
C VAL A 68 -17.18 -0.94 2.94
N VAL A 69 -16.58 -0.81 1.76
CA VAL A 69 -15.13 -0.64 1.59
C VAL A 69 -14.81 0.55 0.71
N LEU A 70 -13.65 1.16 0.96
CA LEU A 70 -13.05 2.17 0.11
C LEU A 70 -11.72 1.63 -0.41
N ALA A 71 -11.55 1.60 -1.73
CA ALA A 71 -10.28 1.34 -2.38
C ALA A 71 -9.58 2.68 -2.66
N ILE A 72 -8.31 2.78 -2.28
CA ILE A 72 -7.47 3.96 -2.51
C ILE A 72 -6.26 3.51 -3.32
N GLY A 73 -5.98 4.17 -4.45
CA GLY A 73 -4.87 3.81 -5.31
C GLY A 73 -4.60 4.86 -6.38
N ASN A 74 -3.75 4.54 -7.36
CA ASN A 74 -3.42 5.42 -8.47
C ASN A 74 -3.65 4.69 -9.82
N PRO A 75 -4.92 4.45 -10.22
CA PRO A 75 -5.23 3.79 -11.48
C PRO A 75 -4.78 4.68 -12.65
N TYR A 76 -4.14 4.07 -13.65
CA TYR A 76 -3.66 4.73 -14.87
C TYR A 76 -2.73 5.94 -14.65
N ASN A 77 -2.11 6.05 -13.47
CA ASN A 77 -1.25 7.17 -13.08
C ASN A 77 -1.93 8.56 -13.15
N LEU A 78 -3.26 8.61 -12.98
CA LEU A 78 -4.04 9.87 -13.02
C LEU A 78 -3.96 10.67 -11.72
N GLY A 79 -3.41 10.08 -10.66
CA GLY A 79 -3.38 10.60 -9.31
C GLY A 79 -4.15 9.73 -8.34
N GLN A 80 -4.10 10.09 -7.05
CA GLN A 80 -4.80 9.33 -6.01
C GLN A 80 -6.30 9.34 -6.25
N THR A 81 -6.85 8.15 -6.45
CA THR A 81 -8.26 7.89 -6.71
C THR A 81 -8.85 7.10 -5.56
N ILE A 82 -10.10 7.41 -5.21
CA ILE A 82 -10.90 6.68 -4.22
C ILE A 82 -12.11 6.07 -4.93
N THR A 83 -12.36 4.79 -4.69
CA THR A 83 -13.54 4.07 -5.21
C THR A 83 -14.26 3.38 -4.06
N GLN A 84 -15.59 3.46 -4.03
CA GLN A 84 -16.43 2.82 -3.00
C GLN A 84 -17.02 1.52 -3.53
N GLY A 85 -17.10 0.51 -2.67
CA GLY A 85 -17.78 -0.75 -2.95
C GLY A 85 -18.22 -1.47 -1.68
N ILE A 86 -18.47 -2.78 -1.81
CA ILE A 86 -18.75 -3.67 -0.69
C ILE A 86 -17.84 -4.91 -0.75
N ILE A 87 -17.64 -5.58 0.38
CA ILE A 87 -17.06 -6.92 0.40
C ILE A 87 -18.04 -7.87 -0.30
N SER A 88 -17.65 -8.37 -1.48
CA SER A 88 -18.50 -9.27 -2.28
C SER A 88 -18.44 -10.72 -1.81
N ALA A 89 -17.28 -11.17 -1.33
CA ALA A 89 -17.04 -12.51 -0.82
C ALA A 89 -15.80 -12.51 0.11
N THR A 90 -15.70 -13.51 0.99
CA THR A 90 -14.51 -13.79 1.80
C THR A 90 -13.98 -15.19 1.47
N GLY A 91 -12.70 -15.47 1.76
CA GLY A 91 -12.11 -16.80 1.57
C GLY A 91 -11.97 -17.25 0.11
N ARG A 92 -11.82 -16.30 -0.83
CA ARG A 92 -11.57 -16.60 -2.24
C ARG A 92 -10.14 -17.14 -2.39
N ILE A 93 -10.01 -18.36 -2.90
CA ILE A 93 -8.75 -19.01 -3.26
C ILE A 93 -8.45 -18.85 -4.75
#